data_AF-A0A6J8A601-F1
#
_entry.id   AF-A0A6J8A601-F1
#
_cell.length_a   1.000
_cell.length_b   1.000
_cell.length_c   1.000
_cell.angle_alpha   90.00
_cell.angle_beta   90.00
_cell.angle_gamma   90.00
#
_symmetry.space_group_name_H-M   'P 1'
#
loop_
_entity.id
_entity.type
_entity.pdbx_description
1 polymer ?
#
loop_
_entity_poly.entity_id
_entity_poly.type
_entity_poly.pdbx_seq_one_letter_code
_entity_poly.pdbx_strand_id
1 'polypeptide(L)'
;MAEFSGSTEQNVQVRGNNEDTIENRKTNQKRQMPRPRPTRVVSVKKRSLNHMGYKDLEHWLEDTNNIYIGRDMTHYVPGAVGSKWQNSFKDEKLGKDKRVELYKEYILSDTKTYDGKTLLESLEELQGKTLGCWCKPEFCHGDVLVQLLMRLKKSN
;
A
#
# COMPACT_ATOMS: atom_id res chain seq x y z
N MET A 1 -11.56 -82.06 -51.63
CA MET A 1 -12.37 -80.88 -52.02
C MET A 1 -11.60 -79.67 -51.52
N ALA A 2 -10.62 -79.23 -52.30
CA ALA A 2 -10.73 -78.15 -53.30
C ALA A 2 -10.75 -76.79 -52.58
N GLU A 3 -9.56 -76.19 -52.40
CA GLU A 3 -9.09 -74.96 -53.11
C GLU A 3 -9.82 -73.69 -52.61
N PHE A 4 -9.19 -72.54 -52.35
CA PHE A 4 -8.48 -71.71 -53.33
C PHE A 4 -7.70 -70.62 -52.57
N SER A 5 -6.42 -70.47 -52.92
CA SER A 5 -5.58 -69.27 -53.06
C SER A 5 -5.82 -67.99 -52.23
N GLY A 6 -4.73 -67.30 -51.88
CA GLY A 6 -4.77 -65.84 -51.70
C GLY A 6 -3.58 -65.30 -50.91
N SER A 7 -2.52 -64.97 -51.63
CA SER A 7 -1.20 -64.55 -51.19
C SER A 7 -1.08 -63.08 -50.72
N THR A 8 0.05 -62.80 -50.06
CA THR A 8 0.85 -61.55 -50.10
C THR A 8 0.59 -60.47 -49.03
N GLU A 9 1.38 -60.60 -47.96
CA GLU A 9 2.42 -59.66 -47.50
C GLU A 9 2.18 -58.13 -47.30
N GLN A 10 2.64 -57.70 -46.12
CA GLN A 10 3.34 -56.45 -45.76
C GLN A 10 2.59 -55.29 -45.05
N ASN A 11 2.89 -55.23 -43.74
CA ASN A 11 3.61 -54.14 -43.06
C ASN A 11 2.91 -52.77 -42.92
N VAL A 12 2.36 -52.49 -41.73
CA VAL A 12 2.31 -51.12 -41.19
C VAL A 12 2.56 -51.12 -39.68
N GLN A 13 3.64 -50.43 -39.35
CA GLN A 13 4.20 -50.00 -38.07
C GLN A 13 3.14 -49.34 -37.16
N VAL A 14 2.82 -49.96 -36.02
CA VAL A 14 1.98 -49.34 -34.97
C VAL A 14 2.88 -48.66 -33.95
N ARG A 15 2.68 -47.34 -33.86
CA ARG A 15 3.41 -46.36 -33.05
C ARG A 15 3.19 -46.63 -31.56
N GLY A 16 4.26 -46.50 -30.78
CA GLY A 16 4.24 -46.61 -29.33
C GLY A 16 3.36 -45.54 -28.69
N ASN A 17 2.48 -45.98 -27.80
CA ASN A 17 1.76 -45.11 -26.88
C ASN A 17 2.58 -45.05 -25.59
N ASN A 18 3.36 -43.98 -25.43
CA ASN A 18 3.94 -43.64 -24.15
C ASN A 18 2.81 -43.15 -23.24
N GLU A 19 2.50 -43.93 -22.22
CA GLU A 19 1.68 -43.53 -21.09
C GLU A 19 2.46 -42.49 -20.27
N ASP A 20 2.37 -41.23 -20.69
CA ASP A 20 2.84 -40.10 -19.90
C ASP A 20 1.92 -39.93 -18.70
N THR A 21 2.34 -40.52 -17.58
CA THR A 21 1.71 -40.42 -16.27
C THR A 21 1.54 -38.97 -15.83
N ILE A 22 0.42 -38.73 -15.16
CA ILE A 22 -0.03 -37.46 -14.59
C ILE A 22 0.87 -37.09 -13.39
N GLU A 23 2.16 -36.87 -13.59
CA GLU A 23 3.06 -36.48 -12.49
C GLU A 23 3.96 -35.28 -12.79
N ASN A 24 4.01 -34.80 -14.04
CA ASN A 24 4.86 -33.67 -14.44
C ASN A 24 4.15 -32.32 -14.66
N ARG A 25 2.97 -32.09 -14.05
CA ARG A 25 2.29 -30.76 -14.07
C ARG A 25 2.49 -29.92 -12.81
N LYS A 26 3.50 -30.18 -11.99
CA LYS A 26 3.90 -29.25 -10.91
C LYS A 26 4.93 -28.24 -11.43
N THR A 27 4.61 -27.57 -12.53
CA THR A 27 5.38 -26.42 -13.02
C THR A 27 5.16 -25.23 -12.09
N ASN A 28 6.13 -25.02 -11.19
CA ASN A 28 6.80 -23.75 -10.94
C ASN A 28 5.96 -22.46 -11.10
N GLN A 29 4.82 -22.37 -10.42
CA GLN A 29 4.18 -21.09 -10.15
C GLN A 29 4.82 -20.52 -8.89
N LYS A 30 5.91 -19.77 -9.04
CA LYS A 30 6.32 -18.80 -8.02
C LYS A 30 5.09 -17.94 -7.73
N ARG A 31 4.43 -18.15 -6.58
CA ARG A 31 3.36 -17.29 -6.08
C ARG A 31 3.94 -15.88 -6.02
N GLN A 32 3.63 -15.04 -7.00
CA GLN A 32 4.03 -13.64 -6.97
C GLN A 32 3.35 -13.03 -5.73
N MET A 33 4.15 -12.70 -4.71
CA MET A 33 3.60 -12.01 -3.54
C MET A 33 2.95 -10.71 -4.03
N PRO A 34 1.72 -10.40 -3.60
CA PRO A 34 1.04 -9.19 -4.05
C PRO A 34 1.92 -7.99 -3.71
N ARG A 35 2.13 -7.09 -4.69
CA ARG A 35 2.96 -5.90 -4.48
C ARG A 35 2.37 -5.11 -3.30
N PRO A 36 3.21 -4.66 -2.35
CA PRO A 36 2.71 -3.90 -1.21
C PRO A 36 2.00 -2.64 -1.73
N ARG A 37 0.83 -2.34 -1.16
CA ARG A 37 0.06 -1.15 -1.52
C ARG A 37 0.95 0.11 -1.35
N PRO A 38 0.89 1.09 -2.25
CA PRO A 38 1.61 2.33 -2.04
C PRO A 38 0.94 3.15 -0.94
N THR A 39 1.74 3.74 -0.06
CA THR A 39 1.27 4.74 0.90
C THR A 39 0.73 5.95 0.15
N ARG A 40 -0.43 6.45 0.56
CA ARG A 40 -1.09 7.59 -0.07
C ARG A 40 -1.75 8.49 0.98
N VAL A 41 -2.11 9.71 0.59
CA VAL A 41 -2.82 10.66 1.46
C VAL A 41 -4.21 10.92 0.91
N VAL A 42 -5.23 10.87 1.76
CA VAL A 42 -6.63 11.16 1.41
C VAL A 42 -7.19 12.30 2.27
N SER A 43 -8.26 12.92 1.76
CA SER A 43 -9.00 13.91 2.51
C SER A 43 -9.95 13.23 3.50
N VAL A 44 -9.86 13.60 4.78
CA VAL A 44 -10.80 13.17 5.83
C VAL A 44 -11.91 14.19 6.08
N LYS A 45 -12.13 15.13 5.15
CA LYS A 45 -13.34 15.97 5.16
C LYS A 45 -14.56 15.07 5.00
N LYS A 46 -15.63 15.31 5.77
CA LYS A 46 -16.85 14.49 5.75
C LYS A 46 -17.37 14.24 4.33
N ARG A 47 -17.44 15.28 3.49
CA ARG A 47 -17.86 15.13 2.08
C ARG A 47 -16.98 14.14 1.31
N SER A 48 -15.67 14.18 1.50
CA SER A 48 -14.72 13.26 0.85
C SER A 48 -14.90 11.82 1.35
N LEU A 49 -15.06 11.64 2.67
CA LEU A 49 -15.31 10.33 3.27
C LEU A 49 -16.61 9.71 2.76
N ASN A 50 -17.69 10.50 2.69
CA ASN A 50 -18.97 10.06 2.14
C ASN A 50 -18.86 9.61 0.68
N HIS A 51 -18.09 10.32 -0.16
CA HIS A 51 -17.85 9.90 -1.55
C HIS A 51 -17.05 8.59 -1.65
N MET A 52 -16.27 8.25 -0.62
CA MET A 52 -15.57 6.97 -0.52
C MET A 52 -16.40 5.88 0.15
N GLY A 53 -17.66 6.15 0.53
CA GLY A 53 -18.56 5.19 1.18
C GLY A 53 -18.48 5.15 2.70
N TYR A 54 -17.74 6.06 3.34
CA TYR A 54 -17.63 6.14 4.79
C TYR A 54 -18.59 7.18 5.36
N LYS A 55 -19.15 6.90 6.54
CA LYS A 55 -20.14 7.79 7.19
C LYS A 55 -19.49 9.04 7.79
N ASP A 56 -18.32 8.84 8.39
CA ASP A 56 -17.53 9.81 9.14
C ASP A 56 -16.11 9.26 9.36
N LEU A 57 -15.31 9.98 10.15
CA LEU A 57 -13.93 9.63 10.43
C LEU A 57 -13.80 8.33 11.23
N GLU A 58 -14.70 8.06 12.19
CA GLU A 58 -14.65 6.83 12.98
C GLU A 58 -14.87 5.60 12.10
N HIS A 59 -15.91 5.61 11.27
CA HIS A 59 -16.15 4.52 10.31
C HIS A 59 -14.95 4.35 9.35
N TRP A 60 -14.29 5.44 8.94
CA TRP A 60 -13.07 5.35 8.14
C TRP A 60 -11.87 4.73 8.88
N LEU A 61 -11.77 4.96 10.20
CA LEU A 61 -10.71 4.44 11.06
C LEU A 61 -10.93 2.99 11.51
N GLU A 62 -12.09 2.38 11.24
CA GLU A 62 -12.31 0.94 11.45
C GLU A 62 -11.36 0.08 10.59
N ASP A 63 -10.89 0.59 9.45
CA ASP A 63 -9.82 -0.05 8.67
C ASP A 63 -8.44 0.26 9.28
N THR A 64 -7.78 -0.77 9.78
CA THR A 64 -6.43 -0.68 10.40
C THR A 64 -5.31 -0.23 9.44
N ASN A 65 -5.59 -0.14 8.14
CA ASN A 65 -4.67 0.46 7.16
C ASN A 65 -4.81 1.98 7.07
N ASN A 66 -5.87 2.55 7.62
CA ASN A 66 -6.13 3.98 7.65
C ASN A 66 -5.53 4.59 8.92
N ILE A 67 -4.79 5.68 8.75
CA ILE A 67 -4.15 6.39 9.86
C ILE A 67 -4.51 7.86 9.74
N TYR A 68 -5.15 8.40 10.78
CA TYR A 68 -5.30 9.85 10.90
C TYR A 68 -3.96 10.46 11.33
N ILE A 69 -3.46 11.43 10.55
CA ILE A 69 -2.13 12.05 10.77
C ILE A 69 -2.22 13.52 11.19
N GLY A 70 -3.40 13.98 11.57
CA GLY A 70 -3.62 15.38 11.94
C GLY A 70 -3.51 15.62 13.45
N ARG A 71 -3.93 16.82 13.84
CA ARG A 71 -3.91 17.28 15.23
C ARG A 71 -5.08 16.70 16.00
N ASP A 72 -5.00 16.74 17.32
CA ASP A 72 -6.13 16.35 18.15
C ASP A 72 -7.31 17.29 17.90
N MET A 73 -8.41 16.72 17.40
CA MET A 73 -9.67 17.39 17.16
C MET A 73 -10.83 16.59 17.78
N THR A 74 -10.55 15.72 18.74
CA THR A 74 -11.54 14.82 19.38
C THR A 74 -12.75 15.56 19.96
N HIS A 75 -12.53 16.79 20.43
CA HIS A 75 -13.60 17.67 20.90
C HIS A 75 -14.64 18.00 19.82
N TYR A 76 -14.27 17.99 18.54
CA TYR A 76 -15.12 18.37 17.41
C TYR A 76 -15.49 17.20 16.51
N VAL A 77 -14.59 16.22 16.37
CA VAL A 77 -14.72 15.09 15.46
C VAL A 77 -14.31 13.83 16.22
N PRO A 78 -15.26 12.94 16.52
CA PRO A 78 -14.95 11.62 17.07
C PRO A 78 -13.92 10.87 16.21
N GLY A 79 -13.02 10.12 16.86
CA GLY A 79 -11.89 9.43 16.23
C GLY A 79 -10.69 10.31 15.84
N ALA A 80 -10.79 11.64 15.87
CA ALA A 80 -9.70 12.55 15.48
C ALA A 80 -8.63 12.74 16.58
N VAL A 81 -8.12 11.63 17.12
CA VAL A 81 -7.06 11.63 18.14
C VAL A 81 -5.77 12.16 17.54
N GLY A 82 -5.07 13.03 18.27
CA GLY A 82 -3.82 13.63 17.81
C GLY A 82 -2.75 12.58 17.48
N SER A 83 -2.10 12.74 16.33
CA SER A 83 -1.07 11.81 15.86
C SER A 83 0.34 12.30 16.16
N LYS A 84 1.31 11.39 16.36
CA LYS A 84 2.75 11.74 16.34
C LYS A 84 3.18 12.35 15.01
N TRP A 85 2.45 12.02 13.94
CA TRP A 85 2.65 12.52 12.57
C TRP A 85 2.02 13.89 12.30
N GLN A 86 1.44 14.54 13.31
CA GLN A 86 0.85 15.86 13.14
C GLN A 86 1.88 16.93 12.79
N ASN A 87 1.47 17.94 12.03
CA ASN A 87 2.28 19.15 11.86
C ASN A 87 2.12 20.09 13.07
N SER A 88 3.16 20.23 13.89
CA SER A 88 3.19 21.12 15.06
C SER A 88 3.31 22.62 14.72
N PHE A 89 3.72 22.98 13.50
CA PHE A 89 3.82 24.38 13.07
C PHE A 89 2.41 24.93 12.82
N LYS A 90 1.96 25.83 13.71
CA LYS A 90 0.58 26.37 13.70
C LYS A 90 0.49 27.84 13.31
N ASP A 91 1.59 28.58 13.30
CA ASP A 91 1.59 30.02 13.01
C ASP A 91 0.93 30.31 11.66
N GLU A 92 -0.21 31.00 11.70
CA GLU A 92 -1.00 31.31 10.52
C GLU A 92 -0.33 32.37 9.65
N LYS A 93 0.54 33.21 10.23
CA LYS A 93 1.26 34.26 9.50
C LYS A 93 2.32 33.70 8.54
N LEU A 94 2.83 32.51 8.82
CA LEU A 94 3.81 31.82 7.95
C LEU A 94 3.18 31.32 6.64
N GLY A 95 1.85 31.23 6.56
CA GLY A 95 1.18 30.57 5.45
C GLY A 95 1.30 29.05 5.50
N LYS A 96 0.57 28.36 4.62
CA LYS A 96 0.51 26.89 4.63
C LYS A 96 1.82 26.26 4.14
N ASP A 97 2.35 26.74 3.03
CA ASP A 97 3.51 26.12 2.37
C ASP A 97 4.75 26.19 3.25
N LYS A 98 4.99 27.33 3.91
CA LYS A 98 6.10 27.47 4.85
C LYS A 98 5.96 26.54 6.06
N ARG A 99 4.76 26.34 6.60
CA ARG A 99 4.51 25.38 7.68
C ARG A 99 4.77 23.94 7.24
N VAL A 100 4.54 23.60 5.98
CA VAL A 100 4.84 22.27 5.43
C VAL A 100 6.35 22.10 5.19
N GLU A 101 7.04 23.15 4.75
CA GLU A 101 8.49 23.16 4.62
C GLU A 101 9.19 22.99 5.98
N LEU A 102 8.81 23.79 6.98
CA LEU A 102 9.32 23.65 8.35
C LEU A 102 9.06 22.26 8.93
N TYR A 103 7.90 21.66 8.60
CA TYR A 103 7.60 20.29 9.00
C TYR A 103 8.54 19.26 8.37
N LYS A 104 8.89 19.44 7.10
CA LYS A 104 9.87 18.61 6.41
C LYS A 104 11.26 18.75 7.04
N GLU A 105 11.70 19.97 7.31
CA GLU A 105 12.97 20.24 7.98
C GLU A 105 13.02 19.61 9.37
N TYR A 106 11.92 19.69 10.12
CA TYR A 106 11.77 19.09 11.44
C TYR A 106 11.88 17.55 11.42
N ILE A 107 11.30 16.87 10.44
CA ILE A 107 11.48 15.41 10.32
C ILE A 107 12.93 15.09 9.97
N LEU A 108 13.52 15.83 9.03
CA LEU A 108 14.89 15.61 8.57
C LEU A 108 15.96 15.99 9.60
N SER A 109 15.65 16.87 10.55
CA SER A 109 16.59 17.24 11.61
C SER A 109 16.86 16.10 12.57
N ASP A 110 15.97 15.10 12.63
CA ASP A 110 16.17 13.87 13.40
C ASP A 110 16.41 14.12 14.90
N THR A 111 15.91 15.23 15.43
CA THR A 111 16.27 15.72 16.77
C THR A 111 15.23 15.40 17.83
N LYS A 112 13.97 15.16 17.45
CA LYS A 112 12.87 14.94 18.39
C LYS A 112 12.35 13.51 18.30
N THR A 113 12.27 12.86 19.45
CA THR A 113 11.87 11.48 19.60
C THR A 113 10.45 11.33 20.14
N TYR A 114 9.81 10.23 19.74
CA TYR A 114 8.53 9.71 20.20
C TYR A 114 8.78 8.25 20.56
N ASP A 115 8.54 7.87 21.81
CA ASP A 115 8.79 6.51 22.31
C ASP A 115 10.23 6.00 22.03
N GLY A 116 11.21 6.90 22.12
CA GLY A 116 12.62 6.59 21.90
C GLY A 116 13.10 6.55 20.44
N LYS A 117 12.22 6.78 19.46
CA LYS A 117 12.57 6.87 18.03
C LYS A 117 12.21 8.22 17.44
N THR A 118 12.96 8.69 16.46
CA THR A 118 12.58 9.89 15.73
C THR A 118 11.42 9.60 14.77
N LEU A 119 10.81 10.66 14.24
CA LEU A 119 9.82 10.49 13.17
C LEU A 119 10.44 9.93 11.89
N LEU A 120 11.70 10.28 11.61
CA LEU A 120 12.42 9.80 10.43
C LEU A 120 12.63 8.28 10.51
N GLU A 121 13.10 7.78 11.66
CA GLU A 121 13.28 6.35 11.95
C GLU A 121 11.94 5.58 11.92
N SER A 122 10.84 6.24 12.27
CA SER A 122 9.51 5.62 12.33
C SER A 122 8.79 5.60 10.97
N LEU A 123 9.36 6.18 9.90
CA LEU A 123 8.64 6.36 8.62
C LEU A 123 8.15 5.05 8.00
N GLU A 124 8.86 3.95 8.22
CA GLU A 124 8.50 2.63 7.70
C GLU A 124 7.13 2.15 8.21
N GLU A 125 6.66 2.62 9.37
CA GLU A 125 5.33 2.33 9.91
C GLU A 125 4.19 2.79 8.97
N LEU A 126 4.46 3.81 8.16
CA LEU A 126 3.49 4.36 7.21
C LEU A 126 3.43 3.56 5.91
N GLN A 127 4.27 2.53 5.73
CA GLN A 127 4.31 1.73 4.52
C GLN A 127 2.98 1.02 4.25
N GLY A 128 2.40 1.29 3.08
CA GLY A 128 1.14 0.72 2.63
C GLY A 128 -0.11 1.23 3.34
N LYS A 129 0.04 2.25 4.19
CA LYS A 129 -1.06 2.90 4.90
C LYS A 129 -1.71 3.99 4.06
N THR A 130 -2.98 4.27 4.37
CA THR A 130 -3.72 5.42 3.85
C THR A 130 -3.71 6.51 4.91
N LEU A 131 -3.09 7.64 4.62
CA LEU A 131 -2.93 8.73 5.58
C LEU A 131 -4.07 9.74 5.42
N GLY A 132 -4.81 9.98 6.51
CA GLY A 132 -5.96 10.88 6.54
C GLY A 132 -5.56 12.29 6.98
N CYS A 133 -5.81 13.29 6.13
CA CYS A 133 -5.51 14.69 6.44
C CYS A 133 -6.61 15.65 5.95
N TRP A 134 -6.94 16.67 6.74
CA TRP A 134 -7.92 17.69 6.33
C TRP A 134 -7.41 18.68 5.27
N CYS A 135 -6.09 18.81 5.11
CA CYS A 135 -5.51 19.75 4.15
C CYS A 135 -5.77 19.38 2.69
N LYS A 136 -6.02 18.10 2.37
CA LYS A 136 -6.28 17.64 1.01
C LYS A 136 -7.53 18.32 0.41
N PRO A 137 -7.55 18.59 -0.92
CA PRO A 137 -6.66 18.06 -1.97
C PRO A 137 -5.30 18.76 -2.09
N GLU A 138 -5.18 19.97 -1.54
CA GLU A 138 -3.96 20.77 -1.57
C GLU A 138 -2.74 20.06 -0.94
N PHE A 139 -1.53 20.39 -1.40
CA PHE A 139 -0.27 19.86 -0.87
C PHE A 139 -0.19 19.99 0.66
N CYS A 140 0.17 18.92 1.39
CA CYS A 140 0.12 18.92 2.85
C CYS A 140 1.31 18.20 3.50
N HIS A 141 1.33 18.19 4.84
CA HIS A 141 2.37 17.50 5.60
C HIS A 141 2.35 15.98 5.38
N GLY A 142 1.20 15.39 5.07
CA GLY A 142 1.11 13.99 4.66
C GLY A 142 1.86 13.70 3.37
N ASP A 143 1.87 14.64 2.42
CA ASP A 143 2.63 14.47 1.18
C ASP A 143 4.13 14.48 1.43
N VAL A 144 4.61 15.27 2.41
CA VAL A 144 6.00 15.23 2.88
C VAL A 144 6.34 13.85 3.42
N LEU A 145 5.49 13.27 4.27
CA LEU A 145 5.71 11.91 4.81
C LEU A 145 5.86 10.87 3.70
N VAL A 146 4.96 10.89 2.70
CA VAL A 146 5.03 9.99 1.55
C VAL A 146 6.31 10.21 0.74
N GLN A 147 6.70 11.45 0.49
CA GLN A 147 7.92 11.77 -0.24
C GLN A 147 9.18 11.27 0.49
N LEU A 148 9.27 11.47 1.80
CA LEU A 148 10.40 11.01 2.60
C LEU A 148 10.47 9.48 2.65
N LEU A 149 9.34 8.80 2.85
CA LEU A 149 9.26 7.34 2.80
C LEU A 149 9.72 6.78 1.44
N MET A 150 9.30 7.40 0.32
CA MET A 150 9.73 7.01 -1.01
C MET A 150 11.23 7.20 -1.24
N ARG A 151 11.85 8.21 -0.63
CA ARG A 151 13.29 8.45 -0.72
C ARG A 151 14.08 7.39 0.05
N LEU A 152 13.66 7.05 1.27
CA LEU A 152 14.31 5.98 2.06
C LEU A 152 14.33 4.66 1.29
N LYS A 153 13.23 4.30 0.64
CA LYS A 153 13.14 3.07 -0.17
C LYS A 153 14.03 3.04 -1.41
N LYS A 154 14.50 4.17 -1.92
CA LYS A 154 15.42 4.22 -3.06
C LYS A 154 16.89 4.09 -2.64
N SER A 155 17.18 4.35 -1.38
CA SER A 155 18.54 4.32 -0.82
C SER A 155 18.91 2.97 -0.19
N ASN A 156 17.93 2.07 -0.04
CA ASN A 156 18.08 0.70 0.45
C ASN A 156 17.96 -0.30 -0.71
#